data_AF-A0AAV8WQU2-F1
#
_entry.id   AF-A0AAV8WQU2-F1
#
_cell.length_a   1.000
_cell.length_b   1.000
_cell.length_c   1.000
_cell.angle_alpha   90.00
_cell.angle_beta   90.00
_cell.angle_gamma   90.00
#
_symmetry.space_group_name_H-M   'P 1'
#
loop_
_entity.id
_entity.type
_entity.pdbx_description
1 polymer ?
#
loop_
_entity_poly.entity_id
_entity_poly.type
_entity_poly.pdbx_seq_one_letter_code
_entity_poly.pdbx_strand_id
1 'polypeptide(L)'
;MNKAYEATNYDLILISDSGIRMKEDTLLDMVNHMTEKTGLVHQMPFTCDRNGFAATLEKIYFGTAQSRIYLAADFVRVNCHTGMSALMRKAVLEEQGGLKIFGCYLAEDFFIAKSFLDRGWKTAISSQPALQNSGLCDVNSFQARLTRWAKLRVAMLPPVIILEPLTECMVIGACAAWASSLLFLWEPLAFYLIHILVWFLCDWILLSIVQNGTLPFNKFDFIIGWLFRECSGPYLFILAVLDPSIKWRNRVFKLAWSGIAQEVKPRIKC
;
A
#
# COMPACT_ATOMS: atom_id res chain seq x y z
N MET A 1 20.80 6.48 -1.17
CA MET A 1 20.60 5.16 -0.53
C MET A 1 21.85 4.29 -0.60
N ASN A 2 22.32 3.85 -1.79
CA ASN A 2 23.44 2.89 -1.90
C ASN A 2 24.75 3.28 -1.17
N LYS A 3 25.19 4.54 -1.25
CA LYS A 3 26.39 5.01 -0.53
C LYS A 3 26.28 4.85 0.99
N ALA A 4 25.10 5.13 1.55
CA ALA A 4 24.86 4.99 2.97
C ALA A 4 24.84 3.50 3.37
N TYR A 5 24.23 2.65 2.54
CA TYR A 5 24.23 1.19 2.69
C TYR A 5 25.65 0.60 2.72
N GLU A 6 26.52 0.99 1.78
CA GLU A 6 27.92 0.53 1.73
C GLU A 6 28.74 0.94 2.96
N ALA A 7 28.42 2.08 3.57
CA ALA A 7 29.10 2.57 4.76
C ALA A 7 28.62 1.92 6.08
N THR A 8 27.59 1.08 6.04
CA THR A 8 27.05 0.43 7.26
C THR A 8 27.93 -0.73 7.72
N ASN A 9 28.17 -0.84 9.03
CA ASN A 9 28.93 -1.94 9.65
C ASN A 9 28.06 -2.87 10.50
N TYR A 10 26.74 -2.76 10.40
CA TYR A 10 25.78 -3.49 11.23
C TYR A 10 25.02 -4.55 10.42
N ASP A 11 24.60 -5.61 11.10
CA ASP A 11 23.92 -6.76 10.49
C ASP A 11 22.49 -6.46 10.05
N LEU A 12 21.85 -5.47 10.70
CA LEU A 12 20.50 -5.03 10.40
C LEU A 12 20.53 -3.60 9.86
N ILE A 13 19.75 -3.35 8.81
CA ILE A 13 19.64 -2.05 8.16
C ILE A 13 18.19 -1.62 8.16
N LEU A 14 17.93 -0.42 8.69
CA LEU A 14 16.64 0.24 8.57
C LEU A 14 16.69 1.22 7.40
N ILE A 15 15.74 1.10 6.48
CA ILE A 15 15.45 2.10 5.46
C ILE A 15 14.10 2.72 5.82
N SER A 16 14.08 4.04 6.03
CA SER A 16 12.88 4.78 6.40
C SER A 16 12.79 6.08 5.63
N ASP A 17 11.59 6.37 5.12
CA ASP A 17 11.27 7.60 4.41
C ASP A 17 11.31 8.79 5.37
N SER A 18 11.82 9.94 4.89
CA SER A 18 11.96 11.16 5.69
C SER A 18 10.64 11.70 6.26
N GLY A 19 9.51 11.29 5.68
CA GLY A 19 8.16 11.67 6.11
C GLY A 19 7.55 10.72 7.14
N ILE A 20 8.26 9.68 7.60
CA ILE A 20 7.74 8.71 8.57
C ILE A 20 8.12 9.12 9.99
N ARG A 21 7.12 9.21 10.84
CA ARG A 21 7.28 9.34 12.28
C ARG A 21 7.30 7.96 12.91
N MET A 22 8.38 7.64 13.61
CA MET A 22 8.50 6.44 14.44
C MET A 22 8.22 6.82 15.91
N LYS A 23 7.64 5.89 16.67
CA LYS A 23 7.57 5.98 18.13
C LYS A 23 8.93 5.57 18.70
N GLU A 24 9.16 5.90 19.97
CA GLU A 24 10.43 5.62 20.66
C GLU A 24 10.78 4.12 20.69
N ASP A 25 9.77 3.26 20.75
CA ASP A 25 9.89 1.81 20.82
C ASP A 25 9.72 1.09 19.46
N THR A 26 9.47 1.82 18.36
CA THR A 26 9.19 1.20 17.05
C THR A 26 10.36 0.33 16.57
N LEU A 27 11.60 0.79 16.72
CA LEU A 27 12.76 0.01 16.26
C LEU A 27 12.92 -1.28 17.07
N LEU A 28 12.66 -1.23 18.38
CA LEU A 28 12.67 -2.41 19.23
C LEU A 28 11.58 -3.40 18.83
N ASP A 29 10.35 -2.92 18.58
CA ASP A 29 9.26 -3.76 18.07
C ASP A 29 9.62 -4.43 16.74
N MET A 30 10.22 -3.71 15.80
CA MET A 30 10.67 -4.27 14.52
C MET A 30 11.75 -5.35 14.71
N VAL A 31 12.70 -5.13 15.61
CA VAL A 31 13.74 -6.13 15.94
C VAL A 31 13.12 -7.36 16.60
N ASN A 32 12.10 -7.21 17.46
CA ASN A 32 11.40 -8.33 18.09
C ASN A 32 10.68 -9.24 17.08
N HIS A 33 10.25 -8.69 15.94
CA HIS A 33 9.65 -9.46 14.84
C HIS A 33 10.71 -10.11 13.91
N MET A 34 11.99 -9.80 14.09
CA MET A 34 13.10 -10.31 13.30
C MET A 34 13.57 -11.69 13.79
N THR A 35 12.80 -12.74 13.47
CA THR A 35 13.20 -14.13 13.78
C THR A 35 14.37 -14.60 12.91
N GLU A 36 14.98 -15.75 13.24
CA GLU A 36 16.05 -16.36 12.44
C GLU A 36 15.67 -16.63 10.98
N LYS A 37 14.37 -16.78 10.69
CA LYS A 37 13.85 -17.02 9.32
C LYS A 37 13.24 -15.77 8.69
N THR A 38 13.17 -14.66 9.41
CA THR A 38 12.67 -13.38 8.90
C THR A 38 13.83 -12.62 8.28
N GLY A 39 13.73 -12.29 6.99
CA GLY A 39 14.73 -11.47 6.31
C GLY A 39 14.40 -9.98 6.37
N LEU A 40 13.10 -9.66 6.40
CA LEU A 40 12.56 -8.31 6.28
C LEU A 40 11.39 -8.12 7.25
N VAL A 41 11.46 -7.09 8.08
CA VAL A 41 10.34 -6.60 8.90
C VAL A 41 9.95 -5.23 8.40
N HIS A 42 8.68 -5.02 8.10
CA HIS A 42 8.19 -3.74 7.59
C HIS A 42 6.98 -3.26 8.37
N GLN A 43 6.67 -1.98 8.22
CA GLN A 43 5.54 -1.36 8.91
C GLN A 43 4.38 -1.14 7.93
N MET A 44 3.16 -1.46 8.36
CA MET A 44 1.96 -1.16 7.58
C MET A 44 1.79 0.37 7.43
N PRO A 45 1.53 0.89 6.22
CA PRO A 45 1.28 2.31 6.00
C PRO A 45 0.11 2.88 6.80
N PHE A 46 0.33 4.00 7.49
CA PHE A 46 -0.74 4.78 8.12
C PHE A 46 -0.39 6.27 8.19
N THR A 47 -1.22 7.11 8.81
CA THR A 47 -1.00 8.57 8.83
C THR A 47 -1.09 9.15 10.24
N CYS A 48 -0.27 10.15 10.51
CA CYS A 48 -0.44 11.00 11.69
C CYS A 48 -1.76 11.77 11.63
N ASP A 49 -2.28 12.13 12.80
CA ASP A 49 -3.46 12.99 12.92
C ASP A 49 -3.13 14.39 12.37
N ARG A 50 -3.96 14.83 11.43
CA ARG A 50 -3.84 16.11 10.74
C ARG A 50 -5.25 16.66 10.49
N ASN A 51 -5.35 17.98 10.38
CA ASN A 51 -6.63 18.65 10.19
C ASN A 51 -7.04 18.70 8.72
N GLY A 52 -8.35 18.75 8.49
CA GLY A 52 -8.95 18.97 7.17
C GLY A 52 -9.38 17.69 6.46
N PHE A 53 -10.31 17.82 5.52
CA PHE A 53 -10.94 16.70 4.84
C PHE A 53 -9.95 15.82 4.06
N ALA A 54 -8.94 16.41 3.42
CA ALA A 54 -7.90 15.65 2.72
C ALA A 54 -7.15 14.70 3.67
N ALA A 55 -6.82 15.14 4.88
CA ALA A 55 -6.16 14.33 5.88
C ALA A 55 -7.06 13.21 6.41
N THR A 56 -8.34 13.54 6.63
CA THR A 56 -9.38 12.55 6.97
C THR A 56 -9.49 11.47 5.88
N LEU A 57 -9.56 11.87 4.61
CA LEU A 57 -9.65 10.94 3.49
C LEU A 57 -8.41 10.03 3.40
N GLU A 58 -7.21 10.59 3.54
CA GLU A 58 -5.97 9.80 3.60
C GLU A 58 -6.02 8.77 4.74
N LYS A 59 -6.40 9.21 5.95
CA LYS A 59 -6.51 8.32 7.11
C LYS A 59 -7.55 7.22 6.91
N ILE A 60 -8.69 7.54 6.31
CA ILE A 60 -9.73 6.55 5.96
C ILE A 60 -9.17 5.54 4.96
N TYR A 61 -8.53 5.98 3.87
CA TYR A 61 -7.92 5.06 2.89
C TYR A 61 -6.90 4.13 3.56
N PHE A 62 -5.97 4.69 4.35
CA PHE A 62 -4.91 3.90 4.98
C PHE A 62 -5.43 2.95 6.08
N GLY A 63 -6.44 3.37 6.83
CA GLY A 63 -7.05 2.57 7.89
C GLY A 63 -8.13 1.59 7.42
N THR A 64 -8.55 1.64 6.15
CA THR A 64 -9.56 0.73 5.58
C THR A 64 -9.00 -0.08 4.41
N ALA A 65 -9.08 0.41 3.18
CA ALA A 65 -8.65 -0.31 1.98
C ALA A 65 -7.21 -0.81 2.06
N GLN A 66 -6.28 0.09 2.42
CA GLN A 66 -4.86 -0.27 2.47
C GLN A 66 -4.59 -1.28 3.58
N SER A 67 -5.02 -1.03 4.82
CA SER A 67 -4.80 -1.93 5.95
C SER A 67 -5.43 -3.30 5.72
N ARG A 68 -6.66 -3.35 5.18
CA ARG A 68 -7.39 -4.58 4.87
C ARG A 68 -6.59 -5.47 3.91
N ILE A 69 -6.16 -4.91 2.77
CA ILE A 69 -5.39 -5.68 1.78
C ILE A 69 -4.01 -6.06 2.33
N TYR A 70 -3.36 -5.15 3.06
CA TYR A 70 -2.02 -5.37 3.59
C TYR A 70 -1.98 -6.49 4.65
N LEU A 71 -2.91 -6.46 5.61
CA LEU A 71 -3.03 -7.49 6.64
C LEU A 71 -3.52 -8.83 6.07
N ALA A 72 -4.46 -8.80 5.12
CA ALA A 72 -4.90 -10.03 4.45
C ALA A 72 -3.76 -10.68 3.67
N ALA A 73 -2.97 -9.89 2.94
CA ALA A 73 -1.83 -10.37 2.19
C ALA A 73 -0.75 -10.97 3.10
N ASP A 74 -0.43 -10.34 4.23
CA ASP A 74 0.50 -10.92 5.22
C ASP A 74 -0.03 -12.22 5.84
N PHE A 75 -1.32 -12.27 6.17
CA PHE A 75 -1.97 -13.48 6.68
C PHE A 75 -1.83 -14.66 5.71
N VAL A 76 -2.01 -14.43 4.41
CA VAL A 76 -1.81 -15.46 3.36
C VAL A 76 -0.37 -15.56 2.86
N ARG A 77 0.58 -14.81 3.46
CA ARG A 77 2.02 -14.78 3.14
C ARG A 77 2.33 -14.36 1.70
N VAL A 78 1.53 -13.45 1.16
CA VAL A 78 1.79 -12.77 -0.11
C VAL A 78 2.56 -11.47 0.16
N ASN A 79 3.50 -11.16 -0.72
CA ASN A 79 4.28 -9.92 -0.64
C ASN A 79 3.37 -8.68 -0.67
N CYS A 80 3.32 -7.96 0.45
CA CYS A 80 2.57 -6.72 0.59
C CYS A 80 3.48 -5.51 0.84
N HIS A 81 4.81 -5.68 0.79
CA HIS A 81 5.73 -4.63 1.21
C HIS A 81 5.61 -3.38 0.32
N THR A 82 5.34 -2.24 0.97
CA THR A 82 5.34 -0.90 0.40
C THR A 82 6.24 0.00 1.26
N GLY A 83 7.32 0.46 0.67
CA GLY A 83 8.54 1.01 1.24
C GLY A 83 8.39 2.37 1.88
N MET A 84 7.88 2.35 3.10
CA MET A 84 7.89 3.50 4.00
C MET A 84 8.94 3.33 5.09
N SER A 85 8.98 2.15 5.71
CA SER A 85 9.89 1.80 6.79
C SER A 85 10.08 0.30 6.82
N ALA A 86 11.33 -0.14 6.64
CA ALA A 86 11.69 -1.54 6.53
C ALA A 86 13.06 -1.82 7.17
N LEU A 87 13.08 -2.78 8.08
CA LEU A 87 14.26 -3.34 8.72
C LEU A 87 14.62 -4.65 8.01
N MET A 88 15.86 -4.79 7.55
CA MET A 88 16.31 -5.94 6.76
C MET A 88 17.65 -6.49 7.23
N ARG A 89 17.87 -7.79 7.02
CA ARG A 89 19.18 -8.43 7.21
C ARG A 89 20.13 -8.03 6.08
N LYS A 90 21.26 -7.44 6.44
CA LYS A 90 22.29 -7.00 5.49
C LYS A 90 22.83 -8.18 4.67
N ALA A 91 23.17 -9.29 5.33
CA ALA A 91 23.71 -10.48 4.68
C ALA A 91 22.79 -11.01 3.56
N VAL A 92 21.47 -11.07 3.82
CA VAL A 92 20.48 -11.52 2.83
C VAL A 92 20.42 -10.58 1.62
N LEU A 93 20.58 -9.27 1.85
CA LEU A 93 20.64 -8.29 0.78
C LEU A 93 21.97 -8.37 -0.01
N GLU A 94 23.09 -8.64 0.67
CA GLU A 94 24.42 -8.80 0.07
C GLU A 94 24.51 -10.04 -0.83
N GLU A 95 23.86 -11.14 -0.45
CA GLU A 95 23.69 -12.32 -1.32
C GLU A 95 23.05 -11.97 -2.67
N GLN A 96 22.32 -10.85 -2.74
CA GLN A 96 21.69 -10.35 -3.97
C GLN A 96 22.55 -9.37 -4.75
N GLY A 97 23.81 -9.16 -4.36
CA GLY A 97 24.68 -8.11 -4.87
C GLY A 97 24.31 -6.72 -4.34
N GLY A 98 23.61 -6.68 -3.21
CA GLY A 98 23.32 -5.47 -2.46
C GLY A 98 22.21 -4.60 -3.05
N LEU A 99 22.05 -3.42 -2.46
CA LEU A 99 20.94 -2.51 -2.77
C LEU A 99 20.96 -1.96 -4.21
N LYS A 100 22.15 -1.90 -4.82
CA LYS A 100 22.36 -1.34 -6.16
C LYS A 100 21.55 -2.05 -7.25
N ILE A 101 21.36 -3.37 -7.14
CA ILE A 101 20.65 -4.16 -8.16
C ILE A 101 19.17 -3.79 -8.25
N PHE A 102 18.58 -3.31 -7.16
CA PHE A 102 17.18 -2.89 -7.14
C PHE A 102 16.97 -1.47 -7.68
N GLY A 103 18.03 -0.72 -7.98
CA GLY A 103 17.94 0.66 -8.48
C GLY A 103 17.34 0.81 -9.88
N CYS A 104 17.08 -0.30 -10.59
CA CYS A 104 16.36 -0.31 -11.86
C CYS A 104 14.83 -0.34 -11.70
N TYR A 105 14.33 -0.60 -10.49
CA TYR A 105 12.90 -0.63 -10.17
C TYR A 105 12.47 0.70 -9.54
N LEU A 106 11.27 1.16 -9.87
CA LEU A 106 10.67 2.32 -9.19
C LEU A 106 9.97 1.94 -7.88
N ALA A 107 9.67 0.65 -7.71
CA ALA A 107 9.18 0.04 -6.48
C ALA A 107 10.26 -0.93 -5.95
N GLU A 108 11.44 -0.39 -5.63
CA GLU A 108 12.57 -1.19 -5.15
C GLU A 108 12.23 -2.01 -3.90
N ASP A 109 11.39 -1.45 -3.04
CA ASP A 109 10.82 -2.04 -1.84
C ASP A 109 10.12 -3.39 -2.10
N PHE A 110 9.24 -3.44 -3.08
CA PHE A 110 8.48 -4.61 -3.48
C PHE A 110 9.43 -5.68 -4.01
N PHE A 111 10.40 -5.30 -4.85
CA PHE A 111 11.34 -6.26 -5.44
C PHE A 111 12.38 -6.78 -4.43
N ILE A 112 12.77 -5.98 -3.44
CA ILE A 112 13.59 -6.46 -2.31
C ILE A 112 12.84 -7.54 -1.54
N ALA A 113 11.58 -7.28 -1.15
CA ALA A 113 10.76 -8.24 -0.43
C ALA A 113 10.49 -9.51 -1.25
N LYS A 114 10.17 -9.35 -2.55
CA LYS A 114 9.99 -10.48 -3.47
C LYS A 114 11.26 -11.34 -3.55
N SER A 115 12.42 -10.71 -3.67
CA SER A 115 13.71 -11.38 -3.72
C SER A 115 13.97 -12.22 -2.46
N PHE A 116 13.57 -11.73 -1.29
CA PHE A 116 13.73 -12.46 -0.03
C PHE A 116 12.79 -13.68 0.01
N LEU A 117 11.52 -13.47 -0.33
CA LEU A 117 10.51 -14.54 -0.39
C LEU A 117 10.88 -15.65 -1.38
N ASP A 118 11.35 -15.28 -2.58
CA ASP A 118 11.77 -16.23 -3.63
C ASP A 118 12.92 -17.17 -3.16
N ARG A 119 13.63 -16.80 -2.08
CA ARG A 119 14.76 -17.54 -1.48
C ARG A 119 14.41 -18.24 -0.17
N GLY A 120 13.12 -18.27 0.17
CA GLY A 120 12.61 -18.95 1.36
C GLY A 120 12.72 -18.13 2.66
N TRP A 121 13.16 -16.87 2.59
CA TRP A 121 13.06 -15.96 3.73
C TRP A 121 11.62 -15.52 3.95
N LYS A 122 11.27 -15.25 5.20
CA LYS A 122 9.96 -14.70 5.55
C LYS A 122 10.01 -13.18 5.67
N THR A 123 8.88 -12.56 5.38
CA THR A 123 8.58 -11.18 5.78
C THR A 123 7.73 -11.19 7.04
N ALA A 124 7.76 -10.10 7.81
CA ALA A 124 6.85 -9.89 8.93
C ALA A 124 6.43 -8.42 9.01
N ILE A 125 5.23 -8.17 9.53
CA ILE A 125 4.74 -6.82 9.84
C ILE A 125 5.02 -6.51 11.31
N SER A 126 5.53 -5.30 11.56
CA SER A 126 5.64 -4.71 12.90
C SER A 126 4.25 -4.45 13.52
N SER A 127 4.14 -4.54 14.85
CA SER A 127 2.91 -4.18 15.57
C SER A 127 2.53 -2.71 15.39
N GLN A 128 3.48 -1.87 14.98
CA GLN A 128 3.31 -0.43 14.85
C GLN A 128 3.30 0.00 13.38
N PRO A 129 2.32 0.81 12.94
CA PRO A 129 2.28 1.28 11.56
C PRO A 129 3.32 2.36 11.28
N ALA A 130 3.69 2.53 10.01
CA ALA A 130 4.51 3.63 9.53
C ALA A 130 3.66 4.90 9.45
N LEU A 131 3.81 5.80 10.44
CA LEU A 131 2.99 7.00 10.54
C LEU A 131 3.51 8.11 9.62
N GLN A 132 2.82 8.32 8.50
CA GLN A 132 3.15 9.41 7.59
C GLN A 132 2.81 10.78 8.20
N ASN A 133 3.81 11.64 8.29
CA ASN A 133 3.75 13.00 8.84
C ASN A 133 4.02 14.05 7.75
N SER A 134 3.26 13.99 6.66
CA SER A 134 3.40 14.95 5.54
C SER A 134 2.68 16.26 5.87
N GLY A 135 3.39 17.38 5.80
CA GLY A 135 2.84 18.72 6.07
C GLY A 135 1.91 19.26 4.97
N LEU A 136 2.02 18.74 3.74
CA LEU A 136 1.11 19.04 2.64
C LEU A 136 0.07 17.92 2.52
N CYS A 137 -1.20 18.28 2.53
CA CYS A 137 -2.30 17.34 2.36
C CYS A 137 -3.38 17.98 1.47
N ASP A 138 -3.56 17.41 0.29
CA ASP A 138 -4.51 17.86 -0.72
C ASP A 138 -5.10 16.62 -1.41
N VAL A 139 -6.40 16.69 -1.75
CA VAL A 139 -7.14 15.55 -2.31
C VAL A 139 -6.58 15.15 -3.68
N ASN A 140 -6.27 16.12 -4.54
CA ASN A 140 -5.75 15.83 -5.88
C ASN A 140 -4.35 15.21 -5.80
N SER A 141 -3.51 15.75 -4.92
CA SER A 141 -2.18 15.23 -4.65
C SER A 141 -2.24 13.79 -4.12
N PHE A 142 -3.21 13.50 -3.26
CA PHE A 142 -3.44 12.16 -2.75
C PHE A 142 -3.95 11.19 -3.84
N GLN A 143 -4.97 11.58 -4.62
CA GLN A 143 -5.46 10.77 -5.73
C GLN A 143 -4.38 10.50 -6.80
N ALA A 144 -3.52 11.49 -7.09
CA ALA A 144 -2.38 11.30 -7.97
C ALA A 144 -1.37 10.29 -7.42
N ARG A 145 -1.19 10.25 -6.09
CA ARG A 145 -0.37 9.23 -5.42
C ARG A 145 -1.01 7.85 -5.52
N LEU A 146 -2.31 7.71 -5.26
CA LEU A 146 -3.02 6.43 -5.39
C LEU A 146 -2.99 5.89 -6.82
N THR A 147 -3.24 6.77 -7.80
CA THR A 147 -3.17 6.43 -9.23
C THR A 147 -1.78 5.90 -9.58
N ARG A 148 -0.71 6.54 -9.08
CA ARG A 148 0.65 6.08 -9.29
C ARG A 148 0.91 4.69 -8.72
N TRP A 149 0.40 4.41 -7.52
CA TRP A 149 0.51 3.09 -6.90
C TRP A 149 -0.23 2.02 -7.69
N ALA A 150 -1.41 2.33 -8.21
CA ALA A 150 -2.13 1.44 -9.12
C ALA A 150 -1.32 1.17 -10.40
N LYS A 151 -0.73 2.21 -11.03
CA LYS A 151 0.16 2.04 -12.21
C LYS A 151 1.34 1.12 -11.92
N LEU A 152 1.96 1.24 -10.73
CA LEU A 152 3.04 0.35 -10.29
C LEU A 152 2.56 -1.10 -10.18
N ARG A 153 1.45 -1.35 -9.47
CA ARG A 153 0.90 -2.69 -9.29
C ARG A 153 0.54 -3.36 -10.61
N VAL A 154 -0.13 -2.63 -11.50
CA VAL A 154 -0.50 -3.11 -12.84
C VAL A 154 0.74 -3.60 -13.63
N ALA A 155 1.85 -2.86 -13.55
CA ALA A 155 3.08 -3.22 -14.26
C ALA A 155 3.86 -4.36 -13.60
N MET A 156 3.83 -4.46 -12.27
CA MET A 156 4.59 -5.44 -11.48
C MET A 156 3.89 -6.79 -11.38
N LEU A 157 2.56 -6.80 -11.34
CA LEU A 157 1.72 -7.96 -11.07
C LEU A 157 0.50 -7.94 -12.01
N PRO A 158 0.64 -8.34 -13.29
CA PRO A 158 -0.44 -8.26 -14.28
C PRO A 158 -1.78 -8.90 -13.86
N PRO A 159 -1.82 -10.04 -13.13
CA PRO A 159 -3.09 -10.60 -12.66
C PRO A 159 -3.91 -9.66 -11.77
N VAL A 160 -3.26 -8.68 -11.12
CA VAL A 160 -3.92 -7.65 -10.30
C VAL A 160 -4.86 -6.80 -11.14
N ILE A 161 -4.69 -6.72 -12.46
CA ILE A 161 -5.60 -5.97 -13.34
C ILE A 161 -7.06 -6.43 -13.19
N ILE A 162 -7.25 -7.74 -13.04
CA ILE A 162 -8.58 -8.36 -12.92
C ILE A 162 -9.05 -8.34 -11.47
N LEU A 163 -8.13 -8.57 -10.52
CA LEU A 163 -8.48 -8.75 -9.12
C LEU A 163 -8.66 -7.44 -8.35
N GLU A 164 -7.95 -6.36 -8.72
CA GLU A 164 -7.98 -5.09 -7.97
C GLU A 164 -9.37 -4.45 -7.92
N PRO A 165 -10.16 -4.37 -9.03
CA PRO A 165 -11.53 -3.89 -8.97
C PRO A 165 -12.42 -4.68 -8.01
N LEU A 166 -12.17 -5.99 -7.85
CA LEU A 166 -12.92 -6.88 -6.96
C LEU A 166 -12.56 -6.70 -5.48
N THR A 167 -11.57 -5.86 -5.14
CA THR A 167 -11.21 -5.57 -3.75
C THR A 167 -12.02 -4.41 -3.14
N GLU A 168 -12.80 -3.70 -3.95
CA GLU A 168 -13.65 -2.58 -3.55
C GLU A 168 -15.08 -3.06 -3.23
N CYS A 169 -15.68 -2.49 -2.19
CA CYS A 169 -16.96 -2.93 -1.62
C CYS A 169 -18.09 -2.90 -2.64
N MET A 170 -18.17 -1.81 -3.40
CA MET A 170 -19.26 -1.58 -4.35
C MET A 170 -19.25 -2.60 -5.50
N VAL A 171 -18.07 -2.87 -6.05
CA VAL A 171 -17.91 -3.78 -7.18
C VAL A 171 -18.16 -5.23 -6.75
N ILE A 172 -17.48 -5.68 -5.68
CA ILE A 172 -17.62 -7.06 -5.21
C ILE A 172 -19.02 -7.33 -4.65
N GLY A 173 -19.64 -6.34 -4.01
CA GLY A 173 -21.01 -6.43 -3.52
C GLY A 173 -22.02 -6.60 -4.64
N ALA A 174 -21.88 -5.86 -5.74
CA ALA A 174 -22.77 -5.99 -6.90
C ALA A 174 -22.63 -7.37 -7.57
N CYS A 175 -21.39 -7.86 -7.72
CA CYS A 175 -21.14 -9.20 -8.22
C CYS A 175 -21.73 -10.28 -7.30
N ALA A 176 -21.57 -10.14 -5.98
CA ALA A 176 -22.08 -11.08 -4.99
C ALA A 176 -23.62 -11.07 -4.92
N ALA A 177 -24.25 -9.90 -5.03
CA ALA A 177 -25.70 -9.75 -5.09
C ALA A 177 -26.30 -10.41 -6.34
N TRP A 178 -25.64 -10.25 -7.49
CA TRP A 178 -26.07 -10.92 -8.71
C TRP A 178 -25.93 -12.44 -8.61
N ALA A 179 -24.78 -12.93 -8.12
CA ALA A 179 -24.55 -14.36 -7.90
C ALA A 179 -25.53 -14.96 -6.89
N SER A 180 -25.83 -14.28 -5.78
CA SER A 180 -26.75 -14.77 -4.76
C SER A 180 -28.20 -14.81 -5.26
N SER A 181 -28.59 -13.86 -6.10
CA SER A 181 -29.89 -13.88 -6.77
C SER A 181 -30.04 -15.08 -7.71
N LEU A 182 -28.99 -15.44 -8.46
CA LEU A 182 -29.01 -16.60 -9.36
C LEU A 182 -28.98 -17.94 -8.62
N LEU A 183 -28.17 -18.06 -7.57
CA LEU A 183 -27.92 -19.33 -6.87
C LEU A 183 -28.95 -19.63 -5.77
N PHE A 184 -29.43 -18.60 -5.07
CA PHE A 184 -30.28 -18.75 -3.89
C PHE A 184 -31.65 -18.07 -4.03
N LEU A 185 -31.92 -17.42 -5.17
CA LEU A 185 -33.15 -16.66 -5.42
C LEU A 185 -33.40 -15.56 -4.37
N TRP A 186 -32.32 -15.03 -3.81
CA TRP A 186 -32.39 -13.91 -2.88
C TRP A 186 -32.68 -12.60 -3.62
N GLU A 187 -33.32 -11.67 -2.91
CA GLU A 187 -33.56 -10.33 -3.43
C GLU A 187 -32.22 -9.57 -3.50
N PRO A 188 -31.73 -9.23 -4.70
CA PRO A 188 -30.37 -8.73 -4.89
C PRO A 188 -30.13 -7.37 -4.22
N LEU A 189 -31.13 -6.48 -4.19
CA LEU A 189 -30.97 -5.15 -3.59
C LEU A 189 -30.78 -5.24 -2.08
N ALA A 190 -31.60 -6.04 -1.39
CA ALA A 190 -31.49 -6.28 0.04
C ALA A 190 -30.14 -6.90 0.41
N PHE A 191 -29.69 -7.91 -0.34
CA PHE A 191 -28.36 -8.48 -0.15
C PHE A 191 -27.26 -7.43 -0.31
N TYR A 192 -27.33 -6.61 -1.37
CA TYR A 192 -26.34 -5.58 -1.65
C TYR A 192 -26.27 -4.51 -0.55
N LEU A 193 -27.42 -4.05 -0.06
CA LEU A 193 -27.49 -3.07 1.03
C LEU A 193 -26.96 -3.63 2.35
N ILE A 194 -27.26 -4.89 2.67
CA ILE A 194 -26.71 -5.57 3.86
C ILE A 194 -25.20 -5.73 3.72
N HIS A 195 -24.71 -6.15 2.55
CA HIS A 195 -23.27 -6.26 2.26
C HIS A 195 -22.55 -4.93 2.48
N ILE A 196 -23.06 -3.83 1.92
CA ILE A 196 -22.49 -2.49 2.11
C ILE A 196 -22.44 -2.13 3.58
N LEU A 197 -23.53 -2.35 4.32
CA LEU A 197 -23.60 -2.03 5.75
C LEU A 197 -22.58 -2.83 6.56
N VAL A 198 -22.50 -4.15 6.35
CA VAL A 198 -21.54 -5.02 7.03
C VAL A 198 -20.12 -4.58 6.72
N TRP A 199 -19.80 -4.33 5.45
CA TRP A 199 -18.48 -3.88 5.04
C TRP A 199 -18.10 -2.54 5.66
N PHE A 200 -19.02 -1.58 5.66
CA PHE A 200 -18.84 -0.27 6.29
C PHE A 200 -18.53 -0.40 7.79
N LEU A 201 -19.24 -1.27 8.50
CA LEU A 201 -19.00 -1.54 9.92
C LEU A 201 -17.64 -2.20 10.15
N CYS A 202 -17.26 -3.17 9.32
CA CYS A 202 -15.94 -3.81 9.38
C CYS A 202 -14.81 -2.79 9.14
N ASP A 203 -14.96 -1.89 8.17
CA ASP A 203 -13.99 -0.84 7.88
C ASP A 203 -13.89 0.18 9.01
N TRP A 204 -15.01 0.54 9.65
CA TRP A 204 -14.99 1.38 10.85
C TRP A 204 -14.23 0.72 12.00
N ILE A 205 -14.47 -0.58 12.24
CA ILE A 205 -13.78 -1.35 13.28
C ILE A 205 -12.27 -1.42 12.98
N LEU A 206 -11.90 -1.77 11.73
CA LEU A 206 -10.51 -1.88 11.32
C LEU A 206 -9.76 -0.55 11.48
N LEU A 207 -10.35 0.54 11.00
CA LEU A 207 -9.79 1.89 11.18
C LEU A 207 -9.60 2.22 12.67
N SER A 208 -10.56 1.88 13.52
CA SER A 208 -10.49 2.13 14.96
C SER A 208 -9.35 1.34 15.62
N ILE A 209 -9.16 0.08 15.22
CA ILE A 209 -8.06 -0.77 15.70
C ILE A 209 -6.71 -0.19 15.26
N VAL A 210 -6.57 0.18 13.99
CA VAL A 210 -5.32 0.73 13.43
C VAL A 210 -4.98 2.09 14.02
N GLN A 211 -5.98 2.95 14.26
CA GLN A 211 -5.78 4.23 14.94
C GLN A 211 -5.25 4.04 16.36
N ASN A 212 -5.72 3.00 17.06
CA ASN A 212 -5.35 2.69 18.45
C ASN A 212 -5.45 3.94 19.35
N GLY A 213 -6.59 4.63 19.28
CA GLY A 213 -6.81 5.90 19.95
C GLY A 213 -8.06 6.60 19.44
N THR A 214 -8.23 7.86 19.82
CA THR A 214 -9.34 8.68 19.34
C THR A 214 -9.13 9.04 17.87
N LEU A 215 -10.21 9.00 17.08
CA LEU A 215 -10.20 9.47 15.71
C LEU A 215 -10.27 11.01 15.69
N PRO A 216 -9.49 11.69 14.82
CA PRO A 216 -9.44 13.16 14.77
C PRO A 216 -10.61 13.79 13.99
N PHE A 217 -11.64 13.01 13.67
CA PHE A 217 -12.80 13.42 12.88
C PHE A 217 -14.08 12.78 13.41
N ASN A 218 -15.23 13.34 13.02
CA ASN A 218 -16.52 12.84 13.47
C ASN A 218 -17.02 11.68 12.57
N LYS A 219 -18.09 11.00 12.99
CA LYS A 219 -18.66 9.87 12.23
C LYS A 219 -19.24 10.28 10.86
N PHE A 220 -19.69 11.52 10.71
CA PHE A 220 -20.22 12.03 9.45
C PHE A 220 -19.10 12.23 8.42
N ASP A 221 -17.95 12.76 8.85
CA ASP A 221 -16.74 12.85 8.03
C ASP A 221 -16.29 11.47 7.54
N PHE A 222 -16.42 10.45 8.40
CA PHE A 222 -16.14 9.07 8.02
C PHE A 222 -17.10 8.56 6.94
N ILE A 223 -18.41 8.78 7.08
CA ILE A 223 -19.40 8.35 6.08
C ILE A 223 -19.07 8.96 4.72
N ILE A 224 -18.85 10.27 4.67
CA ILE A 224 -18.52 10.97 3.42
C ILE A 224 -17.19 10.49 2.86
N GLY A 225 -16.15 10.43 3.68
CA GLY A 225 -14.81 10.03 3.24
C GLY A 225 -14.75 8.57 2.79
N TRP A 226 -15.47 7.67 3.45
CA TRP A 226 -15.57 6.26 3.08
C TRP A 226 -16.28 6.08 1.74
N LEU A 227 -17.43 6.74 1.53
CA LEU A 227 -18.14 6.73 0.25
C LEU A 227 -17.29 7.31 -0.87
N PHE A 228 -16.63 8.45 -0.62
CA PHE A 228 -15.74 9.07 -1.59
C PHE A 228 -14.60 8.11 -1.98
N ARG A 229 -13.98 7.43 -1.01
CA ARG A 229 -12.90 6.47 -1.25
C ARG A 229 -13.38 5.27 -2.07
N GLU A 230 -14.46 4.62 -1.65
CA GLU A 230 -15.02 3.43 -2.34
C GLU A 230 -15.45 3.75 -3.78
N CYS A 231 -16.06 4.92 -4.01
CA CYS A 231 -16.47 5.32 -5.36
C CYS A 231 -15.30 5.78 -6.24
N SER A 232 -14.29 6.44 -5.66
CA SER A 232 -13.13 6.93 -6.43
C SER A 232 -12.12 5.83 -6.74
N GLY A 233 -12.03 4.76 -5.94
CA GLY A 233 -11.09 3.65 -6.15
C GLY A 233 -11.13 3.06 -7.57
N PRO A 234 -12.28 2.54 -8.05
CA PRO A 234 -12.42 2.00 -9.40
C PRO A 234 -12.11 3.03 -10.50
N TYR A 235 -12.49 4.29 -10.29
CA TYR A 235 -12.20 5.37 -11.23
C TYR A 235 -10.69 5.64 -11.36
N LEU A 236 -9.98 5.77 -10.23
CA LEU A 236 -8.53 5.98 -10.22
C LEU A 236 -7.77 4.78 -10.81
N PHE A 237 -8.28 3.57 -10.57
CA PHE A 237 -7.73 2.36 -11.15
C PHE A 237 -7.88 2.33 -12.68
N ILE A 238 -9.05 2.68 -13.22
CA ILE A 238 -9.26 2.79 -14.67
C ILE A 238 -8.30 3.83 -15.27
N LEU A 239 -8.14 4.99 -14.63
CA LEU A 239 -7.17 6.00 -15.07
C LEU A 239 -5.74 5.46 -15.11
N ALA A 240 -5.35 4.65 -14.12
CA ALA A 240 -4.03 4.03 -14.06
C ALA A 240 -3.80 3.02 -15.20
N VAL A 241 -4.82 2.25 -15.57
CA VAL A 241 -4.75 1.29 -16.68
C VAL A 241 -4.70 2.01 -18.03
N LEU A 242 -5.47 3.09 -18.20
CA LEU A 242 -5.54 3.84 -19.46
C LEU A 242 -4.27 4.67 -19.74
N ASP A 243 -3.65 5.23 -18.70
CA ASP A 243 -2.38 5.95 -18.82
C ASP A 243 -1.29 5.27 -17.96
N PRO A 244 -0.46 4.39 -18.53
CA PRO A 244 0.59 3.71 -17.77
C PRO A 244 1.82 4.60 -17.47
N SER A 245 1.85 5.86 -17.93
CA SER A 245 3.00 6.73 -17.72
C SER A 245 3.08 7.24 -16.28
N ILE A 246 4.27 7.17 -15.67
CA ILE A 246 4.50 7.62 -14.30
C ILE A 246 5.37 8.86 -14.30
N LYS A 247 4.80 9.99 -13.87
CA LYS A 247 5.57 11.19 -13.55
C LYS A 247 6.16 11.05 -12.15
N TRP A 248 7.49 11.09 -12.06
CA TRP A 248 8.21 11.08 -10.79
C TRP A 248 9.21 12.23 -10.75
N ARG A 249 8.96 13.19 -9.86
CA ARG A 249 9.66 14.48 -9.84
C ARG A 249 9.63 15.12 -11.24
N ASN A 250 10.79 15.41 -11.84
CA ASN A 250 10.89 16.05 -13.15
C ASN A 250 11.04 15.06 -14.32
N ARG A 251 10.83 13.76 -14.08
CA ARG A 251 11.05 12.69 -15.06
C ARG A 251 9.77 11.91 -15.32
N VAL A 252 9.67 11.33 -16.51
CA VAL A 252 8.56 10.46 -16.91
C VAL A 252 9.10 9.06 -17.16
N PHE A 253 8.48 8.08 -16.55
CA PHE A 253 8.85 6.67 -16.65
C PHE A 253 7.73 5.86 -17.28
N LYS A 254 8.10 4.85 -18.05
CA LYS A 254 7.24 3.72 -18.40
C LYS A 254 7.82 2.46 -17.78
N LEU A 255 6.96 1.62 -17.24
CA LEU A 255 7.36 0.37 -16.63
C LEU A 255 7.18 -0.77 -17.64
N ALA A 256 8.18 -1.63 -17.74
CA ALA A 256 8.01 -2.92 -18.40
C ALA A 256 7.14 -3.84 -17.53
N TRP A 257 6.61 -4.91 -18.12
CA TRP A 257 5.82 -5.97 -17.45
C TRP A 257 6.61 -6.82 -16.42
N SER A 258 7.78 -6.34 -16.01
CA SER A 258 8.64 -6.86 -14.94
C SER A 258 8.91 -5.82 -13.85
N GLY A 259 8.26 -4.64 -13.92
CA GLY A 259 8.46 -3.50 -13.02
C GLY A 259 9.72 -2.66 -13.30
N ILE A 260 10.55 -3.03 -14.29
CA ILE A 260 11.76 -2.26 -14.65
C ILE A 260 11.35 -0.89 -15.20
N ALA A 261 11.94 0.17 -14.63
CA ALA A 261 11.65 1.53 -15.02
C ALA A 261 12.50 1.99 -16.21
N GLN A 262 11.83 2.49 -17.25
CA GLN A 262 12.46 3.08 -18.43
C GLN A 262 12.10 4.57 -18.51
N GLU A 263 13.11 5.43 -18.49
CA GLU A 263 12.90 6.88 -18.60
C GLU A 263 12.51 7.25 -20.03
N VAL A 264 11.36 7.89 -20.19
CA VAL A 264 10.89 8.42 -21.48
C VAL A 264 11.54 9.78 -21.67
N LYS A 265 12.58 9.84 -22.51
CA LYS A 265 13.15 11.13 -22.93
C LYS A 265 12.07 11.91 -23.68
N PRO A 266 11.89 13.22 -23.42
CA PRO A 266 10.97 14.03 -24.20
C PRO A 266 11.37 13.96 -25.67
N ARG A 267 10.43 13.63 -26.56
CA ARG A 267 10.66 13.81 -27.99
C ARG A 267 10.93 15.29 -28.22
N ILE A 268 12.16 15.63 -28.58
CA ILE A 268 12.48 16.93 -29.16
C ILE A 268 11.60 17.02 -30.41
N LYS A 269 10.58 17.88 -30.38
CA LYS A 269 9.88 18.26 -31.61
C LYS A 269 10.91 19.05 -32.41
N CYS A 270 11.44 18.44 -33.48
CA CYS A 270 12.11 19.19 -34.54
C CYS A 270 11.11 20.12 -35.23
#